data_AF-A0A8S4E3J8-F1
#
_entry.id   AF-A0A8S4E3J8-F1
#
_cell.length_a   1.000
_cell.length_b   1.000
_cell.length_c   1.000
_cell.angle_alpha   90.00
_cell.angle_beta   90.00
_cell.angle_gamma   90.00
#
_symmetry.space_group_name_H-M   'P 1'
#
loop_
_entity.id
_entity.type
_entity.pdbx_description
1 polymer ?
#
loop_
_entity_poly.entity_id
_entity_poly.type
_entity_poly.pdbx_seq_one_letter_code
_entity_poly.pdbx_strand_id
1 'polypeptide(L)'
;MASATATIPGSGPYSASPKRKGSRGQSSTCWPTTEKDGSAWCQPKTPRRSSGIEEEEKLPQHGFVNDLDGSTHACLGGVCAGGVARNMAEALWRMRGPGAARLLTAVGDDADGDYLQSVAEGMLLDGCRVEGGRTPSYAAVMDSSGECLLGLGDMALHQAISIDLVDKHMEVLSRAPLVVLDGNAPPATVHHVLALCQRMDKPGTTYHLGTVDC
;
A
#
# COMPACT_ATOMS: atom_id res chain seq x y z
N MET A 1 -2.53 -7.31 1.11
CA MET A 1 -2.49 -6.84 -0.30
C MET A 1 -1.06 -6.51 -0.66
N ALA A 2 -0.58 -6.87 -1.84
CA ALA A 2 0.65 -6.34 -2.41
C ALA A 2 0.35 -5.00 -3.09
N SER A 3 1.25 -4.02 -3.01
CA SER A 3 1.12 -2.76 -3.74
C SER A 3 2.38 -2.53 -4.54
N ALA A 4 2.22 -2.23 -5.82
CA ALA A 4 3.29 -1.82 -6.70
C ALA A 4 3.09 -0.35 -7.09
N THR A 5 4.17 0.40 -7.16
CA THR A 5 4.13 1.79 -7.64
C THR A 5 5.23 1.98 -8.66
N ALA A 6 4.89 2.60 -9.78
CA ALA A 6 5.80 2.95 -10.86
C ALA A 6 5.79 4.47 -11.04
N THR A 7 6.95 5.11 -11.09
CA THR A 7 7.06 6.55 -11.36
C THR A 7 7.76 6.78 -12.69
N ILE A 8 7.16 7.62 -13.54
CA ILE A 8 7.75 8.02 -14.82
C ILE A 8 8.78 9.12 -14.55
N PRO A 9 10.08 8.91 -14.83
CA PRO A 9 11.07 9.96 -14.71
C PRO A 9 10.73 11.09 -15.69
N GLY A 10 10.73 12.33 -15.20
CA GLY A 10 10.50 13.50 -16.05
C GLY A 10 11.48 13.53 -17.22
N SER A 11 11.01 13.90 -18.41
CA SER A 11 11.81 14.05 -19.62
C SER A 11 12.77 15.25 -19.50
N GLY A 12 13.81 15.11 -18.70
CA GLY A 12 15.03 15.92 -18.73
C GLY A 12 16.15 15.13 -19.40
N PRO A 13 17.15 15.78 -20.02
CA PRO A 13 18.14 15.09 -20.85
C PRO A 13 19.04 14.21 -19.97
N TYR A 14 18.77 12.91 -19.94
CA TYR A 14 19.69 11.93 -19.39
C TYR A 14 20.90 11.82 -20.32
N SER A 15 22.00 12.50 -19.97
CA SER A 15 23.32 12.12 -20.44
C SER A 15 23.81 10.94 -19.61
N ALA A 16 23.93 9.79 -20.26
CA ALA A 16 24.65 8.66 -19.69
C ALA A 16 26.15 8.98 -19.62
N SER A 17 26.81 8.62 -18.52
CA SER A 17 28.26 8.38 -18.50
C SER A 17 28.62 7.27 -17.51
N PRO A 18 29.50 6.32 -17.88
CA PRO A 18 29.74 5.09 -17.11
C PRO A 18 30.99 5.12 -16.22
N LYS A 19 31.00 4.17 -15.25
CA LYS A 19 32.10 3.66 -14.37
C LYS A 19 32.21 4.36 -13.00
N ARG A 20 32.34 3.66 -11.86
CA ARG A 20 33.32 2.59 -11.54
C ARG A 20 32.89 1.75 -10.30
N LYS A 21 33.40 0.50 -10.23
CA LYS A 21 33.17 -0.52 -9.18
C LYS A 21 33.54 -0.06 -7.75
N GLY A 22 32.69 -0.42 -6.79
CA GLY A 22 32.99 -0.46 -5.35
C GLY A 22 32.05 -1.46 -4.65
N SER A 23 32.62 -2.39 -3.90
CA SER A 23 31.97 -3.60 -3.37
C SER A 23 31.43 -3.45 -1.93
N ARG A 24 30.34 -4.19 -1.65
CA ARG A 24 29.79 -4.66 -0.35
C ARG A 24 28.98 -3.68 0.51
N GLY A 25 27.81 -4.18 0.94
CA GLY A 25 27.02 -3.70 2.07
C GLY A 25 25.52 -3.64 1.74
N GLN A 26 24.79 -4.73 1.95
CA GLN A 26 23.33 -4.68 2.00
C GLN A 26 22.91 -3.98 3.30
N SER A 27 22.11 -2.92 3.23
CA SER A 27 21.37 -2.40 4.38
C SER A 27 19.97 -1.96 3.95
N SER A 28 18.99 -2.74 4.37
CA SER A 28 17.57 -2.43 4.38
C SER A 28 17.25 -1.46 5.51
N THR A 29 16.75 -0.26 5.22
CA THR A 29 15.87 0.59 6.06
C THR A 29 15.53 1.85 5.26
N CYS A 30 14.26 2.17 5.04
CA CYS A 30 13.39 2.98 5.90
C CYS A 30 13.94 4.40 6.13
N TRP A 31 13.10 5.38 5.77
CA TRP A 31 13.14 6.83 5.93
C TRP A 31 14.26 7.45 6.80
N PRO A 32 14.88 8.55 6.36
CA PRO A 32 16.00 9.17 7.09
C PRO A 32 15.51 9.86 8.37
N THR A 33 16.06 9.43 9.51
CA THR A 33 16.15 10.25 10.72
C THR A 33 17.28 11.26 10.54
N THR A 34 16.99 12.56 10.64
CA THR A 34 18.03 13.60 10.73
C THR A 34 18.16 14.06 12.19
N GLU A 35 19.31 13.74 12.77
CA GLU A 35 19.81 14.41 13.97
C GLU A 35 20.80 15.52 13.59
N LYS A 36 20.96 16.43 14.54
CA LYS A 36 21.66 17.72 14.51
C LYS A 36 23.11 17.60 14.06
N ASP A 37 23.52 18.46 13.14
CA ASP A 37 24.66 19.36 13.34
C ASP A 37 24.73 20.39 12.21
N GLY A 38 24.74 21.67 12.60
CA GLY A 38 24.90 22.79 11.67
C GLY A 38 26.35 22.98 11.27
N SER A 39 26.63 23.03 9.98
CA SER A 39 27.62 23.94 9.39
C SER A 39 27.62 23.89 7.86
N ALA A 40 27.79 25.07 7.25
CA ALA A 40 28.15 25.35 5.85
C ALA A 40 27.10 25.09 4.74
N TRP A 41 26.23 26.08 4.53
CA TRP A 41 25.53 26.27 3.25
C TRP A 41 26.52 26.71 2.17
N CYS A 42 26.96 25.80 1.31
CA CYS A 42 27.63 26.14 0.06
C CYS A 42 26.57 26.29 -1.04
N GLN A 43 26.12 27.51 -1.28
CA GLN A 43 25.17 27.82 -2.37
C GLN A 43 25.87 27.64 -3.72
N PRO A 44 25.34 26.84 -4.67
CA PRO A 44 25.86 26.81 -6.03
C PRO A 44 25.58 28.15 -6.73
N LYS A 45 26.63 28.76 -7.29
CA LYS A 45 26.49 29.97 -8.12
C LYS A 45 25.75 29.62 -9.42
N THR A 46 24.53 30.11 -9.57
CA THR A 46 23.80 30.07 -10.84
C THR A 46 24.48 30.98 -11.87
N PRO A 47 24.71 30.55 -13.12
CA PRO A 47 25.15 31.47 -14.18
C PRO A 47 24.04 32.47 -14.49
N ARG A 48 24.38 33.75 -14.70
CA ARG A 48 23.44 34.75 -15.22
C ARG A 48 23.03 34.35 -16.64
N ARG A 49 21.74 34.05 -16.85
CA ARG A 49 21.15 33.93 -18.17
C ARG A 49 21.09 35.31 -18.83
N SER A 50 21.77 35.45 -19.97
CA SER A 50 21.55 36.54 -20.92
C SER A 50 20.13 36.43 -21.49
N SER A 51 19.47 37.57 -21.63
CA SER A 51 18.13 37.72 -22.21
C SER A 51 18.08 37.18 -23.65
N GLY A 52 17.67 35.92 -23.78
CA GLY A 52 17.09 35.34 -24.98
C GLY A 52 15.71 34.84 -24.60
N ILE A 53 14.69 35.23 -25.35
CA ILE A 53 13.35 34.68 -25.25
C ILE A 53 13.48 33.21 -25.67
N GLU A 54 13.71 32.32 -24.71
CA GLU A 54 13.35 30.93 -24.90
C GLU A 54 11.86 30.87 -24.65
N GLU A 55 11.10 30.58 -25.71
CA GLU A 55 9.73 30.12 -25.55
C GLU A 55 9.79 28.93 -24.60
N GLU A 56 9.26 29.14 -23.40
CA GLU A 56 8.94 28.07 -22.47
C GLU A 56 7.94 27.19 -23.20
N GLU A 57 8.42 26.11 -23.81
CA GLU A 57 7.58 25.10 -24.43
C GLU A 57 6.72 24.53 -23.32
N LYS A 58 5.53 25.11 -23.19
CA LYS A 58 4.58 24.81 -22.14
C LYS A 58 4.10 23.40 -22.44
N LEU A 59 4.75 22.41 -21.80
CA LEU A 59 4.34 21.01 -21.83
C LEU A 59 2.81 21.01 -21.68
N PRO A 60 2.07 20.43 -22.65
CA PRO A 60 0.63 20.50 -22.62
C PRO A 60 0.16 19.91 -21.29
N GLN A 61 -0.47 20.73 -20.46
CA GLN A 61 -1.11 20.32 -19.20
C GLN A 61 -2.38 19.48 -19.45
N HIS A 62 -2.53 18.95 -20.67
CA HIS A 62 -3.65 18.15 -21.13
C HIS A 62 -3.25 16.68 -21.22
N GLY A 63 -3.60 15.94 -20.16
CA GLY A 63 -4.16 14.59 -20.29
C GLY A 63 -3.24 13.45 -20.70
N PHE A 64 -2.29 13.07 -19.82
CA PHE A 64 -1.57 11.78 -19.94
C PHE A 64 -2.53 10.57 -20.07
N VAL A 65 -3.76 10.69 -19.55
CA VAL A 65 -4.79 9.65 -19.60
C VAL A 65 -5.35 9.42 -21.02
N ASN A 66 -5.22 10.38 -21.94
CA ASN A 66 -5.81 10.27 -23.29
C ASN A 66 -4.90 9.54 -24.31
N ASP A 67 -3.64 9.26 -23.97
CA ASP A 67 -2.66 8.62 -24.87
C ASP A 67 -2.10 7.32 -24.26
N LEU A 68 -2.97 6.41 -23.82
CA LEU A 68 -2.57 5.02 -23.54
C LEU A 68 -2.31 4.30 -24.88
N ASP A 69 -1.17 4.59 -25.49
CA ASP A 69 -0.75 4.09 -26.81
C ASP A 69 -0.26 2.62 -26.80
N GLY A 70 -0.22 2.01 -25.61
CA GLY A 70 0.24 0.62 -25.40
C GLY A 70 1.77 0.46 -25.45
N SER A 71 2.53 1.56 -25.55
CA SER A 71 3.99 1.52 -25.56
C SER A 71 4.59 1.35 -24.15
N THR A 72 5.82 0.86 -24.10
CA THR A 72 6.54 0.65 -22.84
C THR A 72 7.36 1.89 -22.49
N HIS A 73 7.03 2.50 -21.34
CA HIS A 73 7.73 3.66 -20.83
C HIS A 73 8.74 3.25 -19.76
N ALA A 74 9.94 3.83 -19.80
CA ALA A 74 10.92 3.64 -18.75
C ALA A 74 10.37 4.22 -17.42
N CYS A 75 10.44 3.45 -16.34
CA CYS A 75 9.96 3.86 -15.03
C CYS A 75 10.84 3.32 -13.90
N LEU A 76 10.78 3.95 -12.74
CA LEU A 76 11.25 3.36 -11.50
C LEU A 76 10.09 2.61 -10.84
N GLY A 77 10.27 1.32 -10.61
CA GLY A 77 9.27 0.46 -9.95
C GLY A 77 9.66 0.12 -8.51
N GLY A 78 8.66 0.00 -7.65
CA GLY A 78 8.79 -0.51 -6.29
C GLY A 78 7.61 -1.39 -5.91
N VAL A 79 7.85 -2.34 -5.01
CA VAL A 79 6.81 -3.19 -4.42
C VAL A 79 6.86 -3.04 -2.91
N CYS A 80 5.70 -2.90 -2.29
CA CYS A 80 5.54 -2.89 -0.86
C CYS A 80 4.32 -3.75 -0.48
N ALA A 81 4.30 -4.24 0.76
CA ALA A 81 3.04 -4.70 1.29
C ALA A 81 2.12 -3.48 1.40
N GLY A 82 0.84 -3.65 1.03
CA GLY A 82 -0.26 -2.68 1.10
C GLY A 82 -1.46 -3.18 1.94
N GLY A 83 -2.57 -2.44 1.89
CA GLY A 83 -3.85 -2.78 2.55
C GLY A 83 -4.08 -2.03 3.87
N VAL A 84 -5.28 -1.46 4.02
CA VAL A 84 -5.66 -0.62 5.18
C VAL A 84 -5.58 -1.41 6.48
N ALA A 85 -6.26 -2.55 6.58
CA ALA A 85 -6.23 -3.38 7.79
C ALA A 85 -4.81 -3.86 8.14
N ARG A 86 -4.00 -4.25 7.14
CA ARG A 86 -2.62 -4.69 7.38
C ARG A 86 -1.73 -3.57 7.88
N ASN A 87 -1.82 -2.37 7.29
CA ASN A 87 -1.06 -1.19 7.75
C ASN A 87 -1.37 -0.86 9.21
N MET A 88 -2.64 -0.88 9.59
CA MET A 88 -3.06 -0.66 10.98
C MET A 88 -2.54 -1.75 11.92
N ALA A 89 -2.68 -3.02 11.52
CA ALA A 89 -2.21 -4.14 12.33
C ALA A 89 -0.69 -4.09 12.52
N GLU A 90 0.06 -3.78 11.46
CA GLU A 90 1.52 -3.62 11.53
C GLU A 90 1.92 -2.44 12.40
N ALA A 91 1.23 -1.30 12.31
CA ALA A 91 1.50 -0.15 13.17
C ALA A 91 1.32 -0.53 14.66
N LEU A 92 0.23 -1.21 15.00
CA LEU A 92 -0.02 -1.69 16.37
C LEU A 92 1.03 -2.69 16.82
N TRP A 93 1.42 -3.61 15.94
CA TRP A 93 2.47 -4.60 16.21
C TRP A 93 3.83 -3.94 16.48
N ARG A 94 4.22 -2.95 15.66
CA ARG A 94 5.47 -2.19 15.83
C ARG A 94 5.48 -1.35 17.11
N MET A 95 4.34 -0.77 17.48
CA MET A 95 4.24 0.09 18.68
C MET A 95 4.17 -0.69 19.99
N ARG A 96 3.45 -1.82 20.01
CA ARG A 96 3.14 -2.55 21.26
C ARG A 96 3.78 -3.94 21.34
N GLY A 97 4.46 -4.36 20.29
CA GLY A 97 5.17 -5.63 20.20
C GLY A 97 4.31 -6.80 19.68
N PRO A 98 4.90 -7.99 19.61
CA PRO A 98 4.23 -9.19 19.13
C PRO A 98 2.95 -9.53 19.89
N GLY A 99 1.90 -9.90 19.16
CA GLY A 99 0.59 -10.26 19.69
C GLY A 99 -0.35 -9.07 19.94
N ALA A 100 0.12 -7.83 19.77
CA ALA A 100 -0.71 -6.64 19.97
C ALA A 100 -1.83 -6.47 18.93
N ALA A 101 -1.70 -7.08 17.76
CA ALA A 101 -2.70 -7.13 16.72
C ALA A 101 -2.71 -8.51 16.06
N ARG A 102 -3.90 -8.97 15.67
CA ARG A 102 -4.09 -10.15 14.83
C ARG A 102 -4.86 -9.72 13.59
N LEU A 103 -4.42 -10.19 12.42
CA LEU A 103 -4.97 -9.83 11.13
C LEU A 103 -5.69 -11.04 10.52
N LEU A 104 -7.01 -10.92 10.34
CA LEU A 104 -7.81 -11.84 9.54
C LEU A 104 -7.98 -11.23 8.14
N THR A 105 -7.56 -11.94 7.10
CA THR A 105 -7.67 -11.48 5.71
C THR A 105 -7.65 -12.67 4.74
N ALA A 106 -7.61 -12.42 3.44
CA ALA A 106 -7.42 -13.43 2.42
C ALA A 106 -6.11 -13.17 1.66
N VAL A 107 -5.28 -14.21 1.54
CA VAL A 107 -3.98 -14.19 0.89
C VAL A 107 -3.93 -15.35 -0.10
N GLY A 108 -3.44 -15.11 -1.31
CA GLY A 108 -3.29 -16.14 -2.32
C GLY A 108 -2.16 -17.10 -1.97
N ASP A 109 -2.11 -18.23 -2.67
CA ASP A 109 -0.99 -19.16 -2.63
C ASP A 109 0.05 -18.86 -3.71
N ASP A 110 0.31 -17.57 -3.94
CA ASP A 110 1.26 -17.04 -4.91
C ASP A 110 2.46 -16.34 -4.24
N ALA A 111 3.40 -15.86 -5.06
CA ALA A 111 4.63 -15.22 -4.59
C ALA A 111 4.37 -13.95 -3.75
N ASP A 112 3.33 -13.18 -4.09
CA ASP A 112 2.90 -12.03 -3.32
C ASP A 112 2.35 -12.44 -1.95
N GLY A 113 1.66 -13.59 -1.90
CA GLY A 113 1.19 -14.19 -0.65
C GLY A 113 2.33 -14.65 0.25
N ASP A 114 3.35 -15.28 -0.33
CA ASP A 114 4.58 -15.66 0.39
C ASP A 114 5.32 -14.43 0.94
N TYR A 115 5.44 -13.38 0.13
CA TYR A 115 6.01 -12.11 0.57
C TYR A 115 5.22 -11.53 1.75
N LEU A 116 3.89 -11.47 1.66
CA LEU A 116 3.03 -11.00 2.74
C LEU A 116 3.20 -11.83 4.02
N GLN A 117 3.29 -13.16 3.89
CA GLN A 117 3.50 -14.04 5.03
C GLN A 117 4.83 -13.75 5.74
N SER A 118 5.88 -13.44 4.97
CA SER A 118 7.20 -13.10 5.53
C SER A 118 7.23 -11.77 6.29
N VAL A 119 6.42 -10.78 5.90
CA VAL A 119 6.41 -9.44 6.53
C VAL A 119 5.33 -9.29 7.61
N ALA A 120 4.39 -10.23 7.69
CA ALA A 120 3.31 -10.25 8.66
C ALA A 120 3.33 -11.52 9.55
N GLU A 121 4.51 -12.12 9.73
CA GLU A 121 4.70 -13.30 10.57
C GLU A 121 4.19 -13.06 12.01
N GLY A 122 3.42 -14.00 12.52
CA GLY A 122 2.78 -13.91 13.85
C GLY A 122 1.58 -12.96 13.94
N MET A 123 1.38 -12.09 12.96
CA MET A 123 0.23 -11.18 12.89
C MET A 123 -0.94 -11.79 12.13
N LEU A 124 -0.69 -12.44 11.00
CA LEU A 124 -1.72 -13.17 10.23
C LEU A 124 -2.33 -14.32 11.03
N LEU A 125 -3.65 -14.47 10.92
CA LEU A 125 -4.37 -15.61 11.48
C LEU A 125 -4.28 -16.85 10.58
N ASP A 126 -4.41 -18.02 11.19
CA ASP A 126 -4.41 -19.28 10.46
C ASP A 126 -5.60 -19.37 9.48
N GLY A 127 -5.40 -20.03 8.35
CA GLY A 127 -6.46 -20.21 7.34
C GLY A 127 -6.73 -18.98 6.47
N CYS A 128 -5.92 -17.92 6.55
CA CYS A 128 -6.00 -16.79 5.62
C CYS A 128 -5.53 -17.12 4.20
N ARG A 129 -4.84 -18.26 3.99
CA ARG A 129 -4.32 -18.67 2.68
C ARG A 129 -5.39 -19.40 1.87
N VAL A 130 -5.60 -18.96 0.63
CA VAL A 130 -6.62 -19.48 -0.30
C VAL A 130 -5.92 -20.22 -1.44
N GLU A 131 -6.16 -21.53 -1.55
CA GLU A 131 -5.60 -22.37 -2.60
C GLU A 131 -6.10 -21.94 -4.00
N GLY A 132 -5.18 -21.83 -4.95
CA GLY A 132 -5.43 -21.29 -6.29
C GLY A 132 -5.82 -19.80 -6.32
N GLY A 133 -5.68 -19.11 -5.18
CA GLY A 133 -6.04 -17.71 -5.02
C GLY A 133 -4.92 -16.79 -5.47
N ARG A 134 -5.27 -15.65 -6.09
CA ARG A 134 -4.32 -14.57 -6.38
C ARG A 134 -4.38 -13.52 -5.30
N THR A 135 -3.26 -13.22 -4.67
CA THR A 135 -3.16 -12.22 -3.61
C THR A 135 -3.62 -10.86 -4.13
N PRO A 136 -4.49 -10.13 -3.39
CA PRO A 136 -4.95 -8.83 -3.83
C PRO A 136 -3.78 -7.88 -4.08
N SER A 137 -3.76 -7.24 -5.24
CA SER A 137 -2.67 -6.37 -5.66
C SER A 137 -3.16 -5.05 -6.23
N TYR A 138 -2.46 -3.97 -5.91
CA TYR A 138 -2.73 -2.63 -6.44
C TYR A 138 -1.49 -2.09 -7.13
N ALA A 139 -1.59 -1.73 -8.40
CA ALA A 139 -0.52 -1.06 -9.15
C ALA A 139 -0.91 0.40 -9.40
N ALA A 140 -0.03 1.32 -9.03
CA ALA A 140 -0.16 2.74 -9.33
C ALA A 140 0.93 3.21 -10.29
N VAL A 141 0.55 3.93 -11.34
CA VAL A 141 1.45 4.69 -12.20
C VAL A 141 1.40 6.15 -11.77
N MET A 142 2.55 6.70 -11.44
CA MET A 142 2.73 8.07 -10.98
C MET A 142 3.45 8.87 -12.06
N ASP A 143 3.08 10.13 -12.21
CA ASP A 143 3.83 11.07 -13.03
C ASP A 143 5.11 11.55 -12.32
N SER A 144 5.85 12.44 -12.97
CA SER A 144 7.07 13.03 -12.40
C SER A 144 6.81 14.03 -11.25
N SER A 145 5.56 14.50 -11.08
CA SER A 145 5.17 15.40 -9.98
C SER A 145 4.76 14.62 -8.72
N GLY A 146 4.55 13.31 -8.85
CA GLY A 146 4.07 12.44 -7.78
C GLY A 146 2.54 12.32 -7.74
N GLU A 147 1.84 12.74 -8.78
CA GLU A 147 0.40 12.52 -8.95
C GLU A 147 0.12 11.14 -9.57
N CYS A 148 -0.95 10.48 -9.10
CA CYS A 148 -1.37 9.17 -9.59
C CYS A 148 -2.09 9.33 -10.94
N LEU A 149 -1.49 8.80 -12.00
CA LEU A 149 -2.05 8.79 -13.35
C LEU A 149 -3.04 7.63 -13.56
N LEU A 150 -2.70 6.45 -13.04
CA LEU A 150 -3.48 5.23 -13.22
C LEU A 150 -3.36 4.33 -11.99
N GLY A 151 -4.50 3.86 -11.48
CA GLY A 151 -4.60 2.84 -10.44
C GLY A 151 -5.26 1.58 -10.97
N LEU A 152 -4.63 0.43 -10.79
CA LEU A 152 -5.14 -0.87 -11.19
C LEU A 152 -5.22 -1.77 -9.95
N GLY A 153 -6.41 -2.25 -9.61
CA GLY A 153 -6.61 -3.09 -8.45
C GLY A 153 -7.19 -4.44 -8.83
N ASP A 154 -6.50 -5.52 -8.46
CA ASP A 154 -7.08 -6.85 -8.37
C ASP A 154 -7.43 -7.12 -6.91
N MET A 155 -8.72 -7.00 -6.57
CA MET A 155 -9.23 -7.11 -5.20
C MET A 155 -10.17 -8.30 -5.02
N ALA A 156 -10.26 -9.18 -6.03
CA ALA A 156 -11.27 -10.23 -6.08
C ALA A 156 -11.18 -11.22 -4.91
N LEU A 157 -9.96 -11.54 -4.46
CA LEU A 157 -9.74 -12.50 -3.38
C LEU A 157 -10.35 -12.07 -2.03
N HIS A 158 -10.61 -10.78 -1.81
CA HIS A 158 -11.26 -10.34 -0.58
C HIS A 158 -12.66 -10.96 -0.39
N GLN A 159 -13.30 -11.44 -1.47
CA GLN A 159 -14.54 -12.22 -1.37
C GLN A 159 -14.38 -13.52 -0.58
N ALA A 160 -13.15 -14.04 -0.44
CA ALA A 160 -12.85 -15.20 0.39
C ALA A 160 -12.77 -14.89 1.90
N ILE A 161 -12.90 -13.62 2.32
CA ILE A 161 -13.03 -13.25 3.74
C ILE A 161 -14.46 -13.60 4.18
N SER A 162 -14.69 -14.88 4.41
CA SER A 162 -16.01 -15.46 4.68
C SER A 162 -16.40 -15.40 6.15
N ILE A 163 -17.69 -15.59 6.41
CA ILE A 163 -18.22 -15.80 7.76
C ILE A 163 -17.54 -17.01 8.42
N ASP A 164 -17.36 -18.11 7.69
CA ASP A 164 -16.69 -19.31 8.21
C ASP A 164 -15.24 -19.04 8.63
N LEU A 165 -14.53 -18.18 7.89
CA LEU A 165 -13.18 -17.78 8.27
C LEU A 165 -13.19 -16.99 9.59
N VAL A 166 -14.17 -16.09 9.78
CA VAL A 166 -14.35 -15.37 11.04
C VAL A 166 -14.69 -16.32 12.18
N ASP A 167 -15.64 -17.25 11.97
CA ASP A 167 -16.14 -18.15 13.01
C ASP A 167 -15.08 -19.14 13.50
N LYS A 168 -14.11 -19.50 12.65
CA LYS A 168 -12.92 -20.28 13.07
C LYS A 168 -12.08 -19.59 14.13
N HIS A 169 -12.15 -18.26 14.22
CA HIS A 169 -11.31 -17.43 15.09
C HIS A 169 -12.08 -16.79 16.25
N MET A 170 -13.22 -17.37 16.63
CA MET A 170 -14.08 -16.84 17.70
C MET A 170 -13.38 -16.64 19.05
N GLU A 171 -12.40 -17.48 19.40
CA GLU A 171 -11.61 -17.30 20.62
C GLU A 171 -10.71 -16.06 20.56
N VAL A 172 -10.11 -15.79 19.39
CA VAL A 172 -9.30 -14.57 19.18
C VAL A 172 -10.19 -13.35 19.24
N LEU A 173 -11.33 -13.38 18.53
CA LEU A 173 -12.29 -12.29 18.53
C LEU A 173 -12.79 -12.01 19.95
N SER A 174 -13.19 -13.03 20.72
CA SER A 174 -13.75 -12.85 22.06
C SER A 174 -12.75 -12.25 23.05
N ARG A 175 -11.47 -12.59 22.95
CA ARG A 175 -10.39 -12.01 23.77
C ARG A 175 -9.93 -10.62 23.34
N ALA A 176 -10.12 -10.24 22.07
CA ALA A 176 -9.66 -8.96 21.56
C ALA A 176 -10.41 -7.79 22.20
N PRO A 177 -9.75 -6.79 22.83
CA PRO A 177 -10.45 -5.66 23.44
C PRO A 177 -11.12 -4.73 22.40
N LEU A 178 -10.67 -4.79 21.15
CA LEU A 178 -11.17 -4.02 20.03
C LEU A 178 -11.11 -4.87 18.76
N VAL A 179 -12.13 -4.74 17.91
CA VAL A 179 -12.14 -5.29 16.55
C VAL A 179 -12.22 -4.12 15.59
N VAL A 180 -11.34 -4.11 14.58
CA VAL A 180 -11.35 -3.07 13.54
C VAL A 180 -11.62 -3.73 12.20
N LEU A 181 -12.54 -3.13 11.45
CA LEU A 181 -12.94 -3.57 10.11
C LEU A 181 -12.52 -2.51 9.10
N ASP A 182 -12.01 -2.95 7.95
CA ASP A 182 -11.84 -2.10 6.78
C ASP A 182 -12.93 -2.39 5.74
N GLY A 183 -12.98 -1.57 4.69
CA GLY A 183 -13.99 -1.69 3.62
C GLY A 183 -13.74 -2.80 2.60
N ASN A 184 -12.74 -3.67 2.79
CA ASN A 184 -12.42 -4.71 1.81
C ASN A 184 -13.18 -6.02 2.06
N ALA A 185 -13.64 -6.25 3.30
CA ALA A 185 -14.42 -7.44 3.61
C ALA A 185 -15.81 -7.41 2.96
N PRO A 186 -16.36 -8.57 2.56
CA PRO A 186 -17.71 -8.64 2.01
C PRO A 186 -18.76 -8.07 2.99
N PRO A 187 -19.80 -7.37 2.51
CA PRO A 187 -20.82 -6.79 3.38
C PRO A 187 -21.45 -7.80 4.35
N ALA A 188 -21.72 -9.03 3.88
CA ALA A 188 -22.25 -10.10 4.72
C ALA A 188 -21.34 -10.43 5.91
N THR A 189 -20.03 -10.51 5.66
CA THR A 189 -19.03 -10.76 6.71
C THR A 189 -18.92 -9.57 7.66
N VAL A 190 -18.95 -8.33 7.15
CA VAL A 190 -18.97 -7.10 7.98
C VAL A 190 -20.18 -7.11 8.93
N HIS A 191 -21.38 -7.36 8.41
CA HIS A 191 -22.59 -7.43 9.24
C HIS A 191 -22.51 -8.52 10.31
N HIS A 192 -21.96 -9.69 9.97
CA HIS A 192 -21.76 -10.78 10.91
C HIS A 192 -20.78 -10.40 12.03
N VAL A 193 -19.64 -9.79 11.69
CA VAL A 193 -18.66 -9.33 12.69
C VAL A 193 -19.25 -8.25 13.59
N LEU A 194 -20.04 -7.31 13.05
CA LEU A 194 -20.72 -6.28 13.85
C LEU A 194 -21.70 -6.90 14.85
N ALA A 195 -22.52 -7.87 14.42
CA ALA A 195 -23.43 -8.59 15.29
C ALA A 195 -22.68 -9.37 16.39
N LEU A 196 -21.54 -9.98 16.04
CA LEU A 196 -20.64 -10.64 16.99
C LEU A 196 -20.11 -9.65 18.04
N CYS A 197 -19.57 -8.50 17.61
CA CYS A 197 -19.05 -7.47 18.50
C CYS A 197 -20.12 -6.95 19.47
N GLN A 198 -21.36 -6.73 18.99
CA GLN A 198 -22.47 -6.31 19.83
C GLN A 198 -22.80 -7.34 20.91
N ARG A 199 -22.82 -8.64 20.58
CA ARG A 199 -23.04 -9.72 21.56
C ARG A 199 -21.92 -9.84 22.59
N MET A 200 -20.70 -9.48 22.22
CA MET A 200 -19.52 -9.55 23.07
C MET A 200 -19.21 -8.25 23.81
N ASP A 201 -20.11 -7.26 23.76
CA ASP A 201 -19.94 -5.93 24.36
C ASP A 201 -18.62 -5.24 23.94
N LYS A 202 -18.26 -5.38 22.66
CA LYS A 202 -17.07 -4.74 22.09
C LYS A 202 -17.42 -3.38 21.50
N PRO A 203 -16.50 -2.39 21.56
CA PRO A 203 -16.74 -1.07 20.95
C PRO A 203 -17.06 -1.20 19.45
N GLY A 204 -18.26 -0.80 19.06
CA GLY A 204 -18.72 -0.79 17.67
C GLY A 204 -20.17 -0.32 17.58
N THR A 205 -20.45 0.62 16.68
CA THR A 205 -21.80 1.14 16.46
C THR A 205 -22.32 0.62 15.12
N THR A 206 -23.41 -0.14 15.13
CA THR A 206 -24.17 -0.43 13.92
C THR A 206 -24.96 0.82 13.54
N TYR A 207 -24.53 1.55 12.53
CA TYR A 207 -25.40 2.56 11.91
C TYR A 207 -26.37 1.83 10.99
N HIS A 208 -27.63 1.72 11.41
CA HIS A 208 -28.72 1.41 10.48
C HIS A 208 -28.82 2.59 9.51
N LEU A 209 -28.15 2.50 8.36
CA LEU A 209 -28.51 3.29 7.19
C LEU A 209 -29.93 2.86 6.86
N GLY A 210 -30.90 3.70 7.19
CA GLY A 210 -32.31 3.47 6.87
C GLY A 210 -32.46 3.08 5.42
N THR A 211 -33.39 2.17 5.15
CA THR A 211 -33.82 1.83 3.79
C THR A 211 -34.07 3.13 3.04
N VAL A 212 -33.27 3.38 1.99
CA VAL A 212 -33.71 4.25 0.91
C VAL A 212 -34.78 3.46 0.18
N ASP A 213 -36.02 3.63 0.64
CA ASP A 213 -37.19 3.22 -0.13
C ASP A 213 -37.07 3.92 -1.49
N CYS A 214 -37.01 3.11 -2.56
CA CYS A 214 -37.06 3.56 -3.94
C CYS A 214 -38.48 3.99 -4.31
#